data_AF-A0A844GIG2-F1
#
_entry.id   AF-A0A844GIG2-F1
#
_cell.length_a   1.000
_cell.length_b   1.000
_cell.length_c   1.000
_cell.angle_alpha   90.00
_cell.angle_beta   90.00
_cell.angle_gamma   90.00
#
_symmetry.space_group_name_H-M   'P 1'
#
loop_
_entity.id
_entity.type
_entity.pdbx_description
1 polymer ?
#
loop_
_entity_poly.entity_id
_entity_poly.type
_entity_poly.pdbx_seq_one_letter_code
_entity_poly.pdbx_strand_id
1 'polypeptide(L)'
;MTRIADNVLDVTQFYAYASREDTLDYAKEALTQEILERFEKDEDAFTVTDQSQIMDTMESVTNTMSLMIGGIAAISLLVGGIGIMNIMLVSVTERTKEIGIRKAIGASRGTIMLQFLIEALLVSMMGCMIGIVFGLYPVNKAARKKPINALRYSG
;
A
#
# COMPACT_ATOMS: atom_id res chain seq x y z
N MET A 1 -27.95 -8.72 -31.45
CA MET A 1 -27.95 -8.40 -32.90
C MET A 1 -28.44 -6.97 -33.10
N THR A 2 -27.52 -6.02 -33.29
CA THR A 2 -27.86 -4.66 -33.72
C THR A 2 -26.93 -4.34 -34.90
N ARG A 3 -27.49 -4.28 -36.12
CA ARG A 3 -26.78 -3.89 -37.34
C ARG A 3 -26.38 -2.42 -37.19
N ILE A 4 -25.09 -2.12 -37.17
CA ILE A 4 -24.57 -0.76 -37.30
C ILE A 4 -23.77 -0.68 -38.59
N ALA A 5 -24.29 0.16 -39.49
CA ALA A 5 -23.66 0.83 -40.63
C ALA A 5 -23.03 -0.05 -41.72
N ASP A 6 -23.72 -0.10 -42.86
CA ASP A 6 -23.07 -0.19 -44.17
C ASP A 6 -22.04 0.96 -44.25
N ASN A 7 -20.77 0.63 -44.51
CA ASN A 7 -19.61 1.52 -44.67
C ASN A 7 -18.72 1.79 -43.43
N VAL A 8 -18.42 0.74 -42.63
CA VAL A 8 -17.23 0.74 -41.75
C VAL A 8 -16.12 -0.04 -42.47
N LEU A 9 -15.22 0.70 -43.13
CA LEU A 9 -13.94 0.18 -43.60
C LEU A 9 -13.05 0.01 -42.36
N ASP A 10 -12.80 -1.26 -42.00
CA ASP A 10 -11.92 -1.76 -40.94
C ASP A 10 -12.38 -1.53 -39.49
N VAL A 11 -12.88 -2.60 -38.85
CA VAL A 11 -13.08 -2.62 -37.40
C VAL A 11 -11.81 -3.13 -36.72
N THR A 12 -11.11 -2.25 -36.00
CA THR A 12 -9.84 -2.57 -35.34
C THR A 12 -9.99 -3.16 -33.93
N GLN A 13 -11.12 -2.92 -33.25
CA GLN A 13 -11.31 -3.36 -31.87
C GLN A 13 -12.78 -3.58 -31.50
N PHE A 14 -13.06 -4.65 -30.75
CA PHE A 14 -14.36 -4.95 -30.16
C PHE A 14 -14.23 -5.15 -28.64
N TYR A 15 -15.21 -4.67 -27.88
CA TYR A 15 -15.30 -4.90 -26.43
C TYR A 15 -16.51 -5.78 -26.14
N ALA A 16 -16.29 -6.84 -25.37
CA ALA A 16 -17.34 -7.70 -24.86
C ALA A 16 -17.25 -7.72 -23.33
N TYR A 17 -18.40 -7.76 -22.66
CA TYR A 17 -18.48 -7.79 -21.20
C TYR A 17 -19.22 -9.05 -20.79
N ALA A 18 -18.63 -9.82 -19.88
CA ALA A 18 -19.35 -10.90 -19.20
C ALA A 18 -20.15 -10.30 -18.03
N SER A 19 -21.41 -10.71 -17.86
CA SER A 19 -22.23 -10.24 -16.73
C SER A 19 -21.77 -10.79 -15.38
N ARG A 20 -20.91 -11.82 -15.37
CA ARG A 20 -20.32 -12.45 -14.19
C ARG A 20 -18.87 -12.82 -14.42
N GLU A 21 -18.05 -12.59 -13.41
CA GLU A 21 -16.61 -12.90 -13.38
C GLU A 21 -16.34 -14.40 -13.54
N ASP A 22 -17.14 -15.27 -12.90
CA ASP A 22 -17.01 -16.75 -13.05
C ASP A 22 -17.26 -17.27 -14.48
N THR A 23 -17.85 -16.47 -15.36
CA THR A 23 -18.18 -16.86 -16.73
C THR A 23 -17.26 -16.24 -17.78
N LEU A 24 -16.25 -15.49 -17.36
CA LEU A 24 -15.34 -14.76 -18.24
C LEU A 24 -14.54 -15.72 -19.13
N ASP A 25 -14.03 -16.82 -18.57
CA ASP A 25 -13.29 -17.86 -19.32
C ASP A 25 -14.19 -18.53 -20.36
N TYR A 26 -15.39 -18.95 -19.96
CA TYR A 26 -16.36 -19.58 -20.86
C TYR A 26 -16.81 -18.62 -21.98
N ALA A 27 -17.05 -17.35 -21.63
CA ALA A 27 -17.42 -16.33 -22.59
C ALA A 27 -16.26 -16.04 -23.57
N LYS A 28 -15.02 -16.02 -23.08
CA LYS A 28 -13.82 -15.83 -23.91
C LYS A 28 -13.63 -16.99 -24.89
N GLU A 29 -13.76 -18.23 -24.44
CA GLU A 29 -13.67 -19.41 -25.30
C GLU A 29 -14.77 -19.43 -26.37
N ALA A 30 -16.03 -19.20 -25.96
CA ALA A 30 -17.15 -19.15 -26.91
C ALA A 30 -16.97 -18.03 -27.95
N LEU A 31 -16.51 -16.86 -27.52
CA LEU A 31 -16.27 -15.72 -28.40
C LEU A 31 -15.09 -15.96 -29.35
N THR A 32 -14.06 -16.65 -28.88
CA THR A 32 -12.90 -17.05 -29.71
C THR A 32 -13.32 -18.05 -30.79
N GLN A 33 -14.15 -19.04 -30.45
CA GLN A 33 -14.65 -20.04 -31.42
C GLN A 33 -15.53 -19.38 -32.49
N GLU A 34 -16.47 -18.53 -32.10
CA GLU A 34 -17.36 -17.83 -33.05
C GLU A 34 -16.58 -16.92 -34.00
N ILE A 35 -15.52 -16.25 -33.52
CA ILE A 35 -14.68 -15.39 -34.36
C ILE A 35 -13.77 -16.23 -35.26
N LEU A 36 -13.20 -17.33 -34.76
CA LEU A 36 -12.36 -18.24 -35.55
C LEU A 36 -13.12 -18.85 -36.73
N GLU A 37 -14.36 -19.28 -36.52
CA GLU A 37 -15.22 -19.79 -37.60
C GLU A 37 -15.57 -18.70 -38.63
N ARG A 38 -15.70 -17.44 -38.19
CA ARG A 38 -15.99 -16.28 -39.05
C ARG A 38 -14.81 -15.91 -39.96
N PHE A 39 -13.58 -16.11 -39.50
CA PHE A 39 -12.34 -15.77 -40.20
C PHE A 39 -11.67 -16.98 -40.86
N GLU A 40 -12.44 -18.00 -41.27
CA GLU A 40 -11.93 -19.17 -42.00
C GLU A 40 -10.79 -19.94 -41.29
N LYS A 41 -10.74 -19.88 -39.95
CA LYS A 41 -9.64 -20.44 -39.13
C LYS A 41 -8.28 -19.76 -39.32
N ASP A 42 -8.28 -18.51 -39.75
CA ASP A 42 -7.09 -17.67 -39.68
C ASP A 42 -6.87 -17.18 -38.25
N GLU A 43 -5.92 -17.79 -37.54
CA GLU A 43 -5.57 -17.45 -36.16
C GLU A 43 -4.82 -16.11 -36.05
N ASP A 44 -4.22 -15.62 -37.14
CA ASP A 44 -3.49 -14.35 -37.16
C ASP A 44 -4.41 -13.13 -37.44
N ALA A 45 -5.67 -13.38 -37.82
CA ALA A 45 -6.63 -12.34 -38.17
C ALA A 45 -7.17 -11.54 -36.96
N PHE A 46 -7.08 -12.09 -35.73
CA PHE A 46 -7.63 -11.46 -34.53
C PHE A 46 -6.86 -11.81 -33.26
N THR A 47 -7.02 -10.99 -32.21
CA THR A 47 -6.44 -11.25 -30.89
C THR A 47 -7.49 -10.96 -29.82
N VAL A 48 -7.72 -11.92 -28.92
CA VAL A 48 -8.65 -11.78 -27.79
C VAL A 48 -7.85 -11.58 -26.51
N THR A 49 -7.79 -10.34 -26.04
CA THR A 49 -7.11 -9.97 -24.79
C THR A 49 -8.10 -9.94 -23.64
N ASP A 50 -7.71 -10.53 -22.51
CA ASP A 50 -8.48 -10.46 -21.28
C ASP A 50 -7.97 -9.32 -20.39
N GLN A 51 -8.89 -8.47 -19.94
CA GLN A 51 -8.58 -7.37 -19.04
C GLN A 51 -8.23 -7.84 -17.61
N SER A 52 -8.67 -9.05 -17.22
CA SER A 52 -8.36 -9.67 -15.92
C SER A 52 -6.85 -9.81 -15.71
N GLN A 53 -6.12 -10.27 -16.73
CA GLN A 53 -4.67 -10.48 -16.67
C GLN A 53 -3.89 -9.20 -16.36
N ILE A 54 -4.35 -8.07 -16.89
CA ILE A 54 -3.75 -6.75 -16.60
C ILE A 54 -4.04 -6.36 -15.16
N MET A 55 -5.26 -6.60 -14.67
CA MET A 55 -5.64 -6.33 -13.29
C MET A 55 -4.82 -7.19 -12.30
N ASP A 56 -4.73 -8.49 -12.55
CA ASP A 56 -3.96 -9.44 -11.72
C ASP A 56 -2.48 -9.05 -11.66
N THR A 57 -1.92 -8.62 -12.79
CA THR A 57 -0.54 -8.13 -12.85
C THR A 57 -0.37 -6.86 -12.02
N MET A 58 -1.31 -5.90 -12.11
CA MET A 58 -1.28 -4.66 -11.32
C MET A 58 -1.44 -4.94 -9.81
N GLU A 59 -2.29 -5.89 -9.44
CA GLU A 59 -2.46 -6.33 -8.06
C GLU A 59 -1.17 -6.95 -7.53
N SER A 60 -0.56 -7.86 -8.29
CA SER A 60 0.71 -8.49 -7.94
C SER A 60 1.83 -7.47 -7.73
N VAL A 61 1.95 -6.49 -8.63
CA VAL A 61 2.93 -5.39 -8.50
C VAL A 61 2.65 -4.56 -7.25
N THR A 62 1.38 -4.20 -7.00
CA THR A 62 0.98 -3.42 -5.83
C THR A 62 1.25 -4.17 -4.52
N ASN A 63 0.97 -5.47 -4.49
CA ASN A 63 1.22 -6.32 -3.34
C ASN A 63 2.73 -6.45 -3.06
N THR A 64 3.53 -6.64 -4.11
CA THR A 64 5.00 -6.68 -4.00
C THR A 64 5.56 -5.37 -3.44
N MET A 65 5.08 -4.23 -3.94
CA MET A 65 5.47 -2.91 -3.43
C MET A 65 5.03 -2.71 -1.97
N SER A 66 3.82 -3.15 -1.62
CA SER A 66 3.29 -3.07 -0.25
C SER A 66 4.12 -3.88 0.72
N LEU A 67 4.52 -5.11 0.34
CA LEU A 67 5.43 -5.94 1.12
C LEU A 67 6.80 -5.29 1.30
N MET A 68 7.35 -4.69 0.24
CA MET A 68 8.64 -3.99 0.31
C MET A 68 8.59 -2.81 1.29
N ILE A 69 7.59 -1.92 1.16
CA ILE A 69 7.40 -0.78 2.06
C ILE A 69 7.12 -1.26 3.49
N GLY A 70 6.30 -2.30 3.65
CA GLY A 70 6.03 -2.93 4.94
C GLY A 70 7.30 -3.47 5.59
N GLY A 71 8.18 -4.10 4.82
CA GLY A 71 9.49 -4.58 5.29
C GLY A 71 10.40 -3.45 5.77
N ILE A 72 10.50 -2.37 5.00
CA ILE A 72 11.26 -1.17 5.39
C ILE A 72 10.68 -0.54 6.66
N ALA A 73 9.36 -0.47 6.76
CA ALA A 73 8.67 0.04 7.95
C ALA A 73 8.94 -0.82 9.18
N ALA A 74 8.92 -2.15 9.04
CA ALA A 74 9.21 -3.09 10.13
C ALA A 74 10.66 -2.94 10.64
N ILE A 75 11.64 -2.85 9.73
CA ILE A 75 13.04 -2.60 10.10
C ILE A 75 13.19 -1.25 10.80
N SER A 76 12.54 -0.21 10.28
CA SER A 76 12.58 1.14 10.85
C SER A 76 12.01 1.18 12.27
N LEU A 77 10.90 0.46 12.51
CA LEU A 77 10.30 0.31 13.83
C LEU A 77 11.24 -0.42 14.81
N LEU A 78 11.91 -1.47 14.35
CA LEU A 78 12.87 -2.22 15.15
C LEU A 78 14.05 -1.34 15.58
N VAL A 79 14.66 -0.61 14.64
CA VAL A 79 15.77 0.32 14.94
C VAL A 79 15.32 1.44 15.87
N GLY A 80 14.13 1.99 15.66
CA GLY A 80 13.53 2.98 16.57
C GLY A 80 13.34 2.43 17.99
N GLY A 81 12.86 1.19 18.12
CA GLY A 81 12.73 0.48 19.38
C GLY A 81 14.07 0.28 20.11
N ILE A 82 15.13 -0.08 19.38
CA ILE A 82 16.50 -0.16 19.93
C ILE A 82 16.96 1.21 20.44
N GLY A 83 16.68 2.27 19.70
CA GLY A 83 17.01 3.64 20.12
C GLY A 83 16.31 4.04 21.43
N ILE A 84 15.01 3.76 21.55
CA ILE A 84 14.24 4.00 22.78
C ILE A 84 14.84 3.19 23.93
N MET A 85 15.16 1.90 23.71
CA MET A 85 15.80 1.06 24.71
C MET A 85 17.14 1.68 25.19
N ASN A 86 17.95 2.21 24.29
CA ASN A 86 19.24 2.82 24.64
C ASN A 86 19.07 4.07 25.52
N ILE A 87 18.20 4.98 25.13
CA ILE A 87 17.89 6.17 25.94
C ILE A 87 17.31 5.77 27.30
N MET A 88 16.43 4.77 27.32
CA MET A 88 15.82 4.28 28.55
C MET A 88 16.88 3.68 29.48
N LEU A 89 17.80 2.87 28.98
CA LEU A 89 18.91 2.30 29.75
C LEU A 89 19.74 3.41 30.38
N VAL A 90 20.18 4.40 29.60
CA VAL A 90 20.99 5.52 30.09
C VAL A 90 20.23 6.28 31.19
N SER A 91 18.97 6.65 30.96
CA SER A 91 18.16 7.41 31.93
C SER A 91 17.94 6.66 33.25
N VAL A 92 17.75 5.34 33.20
CA VAL A 92 17.61 4.50 34.39
C VAL A 92 18.94 4.44 35.15
N THR A 93 20.05 4.31 34.42
CA THR A 93 21.38 4.26 35.04
C THR A 93 21.74 5.57 35.74
N GLU A 94 21.40 6.72 35.16
CA GLU A 94 21.60 8.04 35.77
C GLU A 94 20.83 8.20 37.09
N ARG A 95 19.57 7.74 37.14
CA ARG A 95 18.69 7.85 38.31
C ARG A 95 18.81 6.67 39.29
N THR A 96 19.81 5.79 39.13
CA THR A 96 19.94 4.56 39.95
C THR A 96 19.98 4.83 41.46
N LYS A 97 20.70 5.89 41.89
CA LYS A 97 20.79 6.27 43.31
C LYS A 97 19.43 6.66 43.89
N GLU A 98 18.64 7.42 43.13
CA GLU A 98 17.29 7.85 43.56
C GLU A 98 16.34 6.66 43.69
N ILE A 99 16.40 5.70 42.76
CA ILE A 99 15.60 4.47 42.80
C ILE A 99 15.96 3.64 44.02
N GLY A 100 17.25 3.55 44.36
CA GLY A 100 17.74 2.87 45.55
C GLY A 100 17.16 3.46 46.84
N ILE A 101 17.14 4.78 46.94
CA ILE A 101 16.55 5.51 48.09
C ILE A 101 15.04 5.24 48.18
N ARG A 102 14.31 5.33 47.05
CA ARG A 102 12.86 5.05 47.03
C ARG A 102 12.54 3.62 47.48
N LYS A 103 13.32 2.63 47.02
CA LYS A 103 13.15 1.23 47.44
C LYS A 103 13.45 1.02 48.92
N ALA A 104 14.46 1.70 49.47
CA ALA A 104 14.80 1.62 50.90
C ALA A 104 13.69 2.18 51.81
N ILE A 105 12.93 3.17 51.32
CA ILE A 105 11.79 3.77 52.04
C ILE A 105 10.49 2.94 51.84
N GLY A 106 10.55 1.83 51.10
CA GLY A 106 9.44 0.88 50.95
C GLY A 106 8.71 0.91 49.61
N ALA A 107 9.23 1.61 48.60
CA ALA A 107 8.63 1.56 47.26
C ALA A 107 8.72 0.15 46.67
N SER A 108 7.58 -0.39 46.21
CA SER A 108 7.53 -1.71 45.59
C SER A 108 8.30 -1.73 44.25
N ARG A 109 8.89 -2.88 43.89
CA ARG A 109 9.54 -3.04 42.58
C ARG A 109 8.57 -2.78 41.42
N GLY A 110 7.30 -3.18 41.58
CA GLY A 110 6.25 -2.98 40.59
C GLY A 110 5.97 -1.49 40.32
N THR A 111 5.93 -0.65 41.37
CA THR A 111 5.72 0.79 41.21
C THR A 111 6.82 1.44 40.37
N ILE A 112 8.08 1.04 40.60
CA ILE A 112 9.23 1.54 39.83
C ILE A 112 9.18 1.04 38.38
N MET A 113 8.84 -0.23 38.15
CA MET A 113 8.69 -0.78 36.80
C MET A 113 7.57 -0.08 36.02
N LEU A 114 6.43 0.17 36.67
CA LEU A 114 5.30 0.86 36.05
C LEU A 114 5.67 2.30 35.68
N GLN A 115 6.42 3.01 36.53
CA GLN A 115 6.91 4.35 36.22
C GLN A 115 7.74 4.35 34.92
N PHE A 116 8.68 3.41 34.80
CA PHE A 116 9.50 3.29 33.59
C PHE A 116 8.71 2.87 32.36
N LEU A 117 7.76 1.95 32.52
CA LEU A 117 6.88 1.55 31.42
C LEU A 117 6.07 2.74 30.89
N ILE A 118 5.51 3.55 31.79
CA ILE A 118 4.76 4.76 31.43
C ILE A 118 5.67 5.79 30.77
N GLU A 119 6.89 6.01 31.28
CA GLU A 119 7.87 6.94 30.68
C GLU A 119 8.20 6.53 29.24
N ALA A 120 8.53 5.24 29.01
CA ALA A 120 8.80 4.71 27.67
C ALA A 120 7.57 4.79 26.75
N LEU A 121 6.37 4.50 27.28
CA LEU A 121 5.12 4.58 26.52
C LEU A 121 4.80 6.02 26.10
N LEU A 122 4.95 6.99 27.00
CA LEU A 122 4.72 8.40 26.71
C LEU A 122 5.68 8.92 25.64
N VAL A 123 6.98 8.58 25.74
CA VAL A 123 7.97 8.93 24.72
C VAL A 123 7.61 8.31 23.36
N SER A 124 7.21 7.04 23.35
CA SER A 124 6.79 6.35 22.13
C SER A 124 5.55 6.99 21.50
N MET A 125 4.53 7.29 22.31
CA MET A 125 3.30 7.94 21.84
C MET A 125 3.57 9.34 21.29
N MET A 126 4.42 10.14 21.95
CA MET A 126 4.82 11.45 21.42
C MET A 126 5.55 11.32 20.09
N GLY A 127 6.46 10.36 19.97
CA GLY A 127 7.15 10.06 18.71
C GLY A 127 6.17 9.67 17.59
N CYS A 128 5.21 8.79 17.87
CA CYS A 128 4.16 8.41 16.93
C CYS A 128 3.30 9.61 16.51
N MET A 129 2.88 10.44 17.47
CA MET A 129 2.06 11.63 17.20
C MET A 129 2.80 12.61 16.28
N ILE A 130 4.07 12.89 16.59
CA ILE A 130 4.94 13.74 15.75
C ILE A 130 5.09 13.11 14.36
N GLY A 131 5.42 11.81 14.28
CA GLY A 131 5.56 11.10 13.02
C GLY A 131 4.32 11.16 12.13
N ILE A 132 3.12 10.97 12.70
CA ILE A 132 1.85 11.06 11.96
C ILE A 132 1.62 12.49 11.45
N VAL A 133 1.84 13.49 12.29
CA VAL A 133 1.66 14.91 11.90
C VAL A 133 2.61 15.27 10.76
N PHE A 134 3.89 14.96 10.89
CA PHE A 134 4.89 15.27 9.87
C PHE A 134 4.77 14.39 8.61
N GLY A 135 4.17 13.20 8.70
CA GLY A 135 3.87 12.37 7.53
C GLY A 135 2.65 12.85 6.75
N LEU A 136 1.54 13.12 7.42
CA LEU A 136 0.27 13.47 6.76
C LEU A 136 0.20 14.94 6.33
N TYR A 137 0.77 15.86 7.10
CA TYR A 137 0.73 17.29 6.78
C TYR A 137 1.30 17.65 5.39
N PRO A 138 2.51 17.22 5.00
CA PRO A 138 3.05 17.53 3.68
C PRO A 138 2.27 16.85 2.56
N VAL A 139 1.81 15.60 2.77
CA VAL A 139 0.99 14.87 1.79
C VAL A 139 -0.32 15.60 1.52
N ASN A 140 -1.05 15.99 2.56
CA ASN A 140 -2.30 16.74 2.43
C ASN A 140 -2.07 18.12 1.79
N LYS A 141 -0.98 18.80 2.14
CA LYS A 141 -0.60 20.09 1.53
C LYS A 141 -0.23 19.95 0.06
N ALA A 142 0.46 18.88 -0.32
CA ALA A 142 0.81 18.58 -1.71
C ALA A 142 -0.44 18.21 -2.54
N ALA A 143 -1.32 17.37 -2.00
CA ALA A 143 -2.57 16.96 -2.65
C ALA A 143 -3.50 18.14 -2.95
N ARG A 144 -3.46 19.20 -2.14
CA ARG A 144 -4.26 20.43 -2.36
C ARG A 144 -3.66 21.40 -3.38
N LYS A 145 -2.42 21.23 -3.83
CA LYS A 145 -1.87 22.05 -4.93
C LYS A 145 -2.46 21.57 -6.25
N LYS A 146 -3.13 22.46 -6.99
CA LYS A 146 -3.75 22.14 -8.28
C LYS A 146 -2.70 21.56 -9.25
N PRO A 147 -2.92 20.36 -9.83
CA PRO A 147 -1.97 19.72 -10.75
C PRO A 147 -1.77 20.48 -12.07
N ILE A 148 -2.61 21.48 -12.36
CA ILE A 148 -2.63 22.21 -13.63
C ILE A 148 -1.45 23.18 -13.84
N ASN A 149 -0.70 23.55 -12.80
CA ASN A 149 0.45 24.45 -12.94
C ASN A 149 1.75 23.74 -13.35
N ALA A 150 1.79 22.40 -13.39
CA ALA A 150 2.98 21.65 -13.78
C ALA A 150 3.20 21.57 -15.30
N LEU A 151 2.14 21.72 -16.11
CA LEU A 151 2.20 21.67 -17.57
C LEU A 151 2.47 23.03 -18.24
N ARG A 152 2.58 24.12 -17.45
CA ARG A 152 2.86 25.47 -17.97
C ARG A 152 4.35 25.87 -17.92
N TYR A 153 5.22 24.99 -17.45
CA TYR A 153 6.67 25.26 -17.33
C TYR A 153 7.52 24.49 -18.36
N SER A 154 6.88 23.75 -19.28
CA SER A 154 7.54 23.04 -20.39
C SER A 154 7.22 23.69 -21.75
N GLY A 155 7.35 25.02 -21.81
CA GLY A 155 7.27 25.83 -23.03
C GLY A 155 8.44 26.79 -23.08
#